data_AF-A0A9J6QI74-F1
#
_entry.id   AF-A0A9J6QI74-F1
#
_cell.length_a   1.000
_cell.length_b   1.000
_cell.length_c   1.000
_cell.angle_alpha   90.00
_cell.angle_beta   90.00
_cell.angle_gamma   90.00
#
_symmetry.space_group_name_H-M   'P 1'
#
loop_
_entity.id
_entity.type
_entity.pdbx_description
1 polymer ?
#
loop_
_entity_poly.entity_id
_entity_poly.type
_entity_poly.pdbx_seq_one_letter_code
_entity_poly.pdbx_strand_id
1 'polypeptide(L)' 'MAKSWFHYTECTTAQADELERQYQRRGVVVTRSLNPDYVTWTVSVERQEVKHLVPTPRTFRQKVWG' A
#
# COMPACT_ATOMS: atom_id res chain seq x y z
N MET A 1 -2.17 -4.45 -16.83
CA MET A 1 -1.32 -3.96 -15.73
C MET A 1 -1.62 -4.81 -14.51
N ALA A 2 -0.62 -5.46 -13.94
CA ALA A 2 -0.80 -6.28 -12.76
C ALA A 2 -1.04 -5.36 -11.57
N LYS A 3 -2.14 -5.56 -10.83
CA LYS A 3 -2.36 -4.84 -9.57
C LYS A 3 -1.38 -5.41 -8.55
N SER A 4 -0.41 -4.62 -8.10
CA SER A 4 0.47 -5.02 -7.01
C SER A 4 -0.26 -4.88 -5.67
N TRP A 5 -0.11 -5.86 -4.80
CA TRP A 5 -0.71 -5.87 -3.47
C TRP A 5 0.41 -5.80 -2.43
N PHE A 6 0.18 -5.04 -1.36
CA PHE A 6 1.03 -5.01 -0.19
C PHE A 6 0.39 -5.86 0.90
N HIS A 7 1.16 -6.77 1.50
CA HIS A 7 0.67 -7.69 2.51
C HIS A 7 1.31 -7.36 3.86
N TYR A 8 0.47 -7.10 4.86
CA TYR A 8 0.86 -7.07 6.25
C TYR A 8 0.54 -8.44 6.86
N THR A 9 1.57 -9.21 7.20
CA THR A 9 1.43 -10.50 7.87
C THR A 9 1.35 -10.33 9.38
N GLU A 10 0.78 -11.32 10.07
CA GLU A 10 0.81 -11.44 11.54
C GLU A 10 0.20 -10.25 12.32
N CYS A 11 -0.76 -9.53 11.74
CA CYS A 11 -1.40 -8.39 12.39
C CYS A 11 -2.40 -8.83 13.46
N THR A 12 -2.44 -8.10 14.58
CA THR A 12 -3.50 -8.27 15.59
C THR A 12 -4.82 -7.67 15.10
N THR A 13 -5.96 -8.04 15.70
CA THR A 13 -7.29 -7.53 15.30
C THR A 13 -7.38 -6.00 15.37
N ALA A 14 -6.81 -5.38 16.41
CA ALA A 14 -6.80 -3.93 16.56
C ALA A 14 -5.96 -3.24 15.45
N GLN A 15 -4.81 -3.82 15.10
CA GLN A 15 -3.97 -3.30 14.02
C GLN A 15 -4.65 -3.43 12.66
N ALA A 16 -5.34 -4.55 12.42
CA ALA A 16 -6.09 -4.74 11.19
C ALA A 16 -7.23 -3.72 11.02
N ASP A 17 -8.00 -3.44 12.08
CA ASP A 17 -9.07 -2.43 12.06
C ASP A 17 -8.52 -1.01 11.81
N GLU A 18 -7.40 -0.67 12.45
CA GLU A 18 -6.70 0.61 12.25
C GLU A 18 -6.26 0.76 10.78
N LEU A 19 -5.63 -0.27 10.21
CA LEU A 19 -5.17 -0.29 8.81
C LEU A 19 -6.36 -0.16 7.86
N GLU A 20 -7.44 -0.91 8.07
CA GLU A 20 -8.66 -0.82 7.27
C GLU A 20 -9.21 0.62 7.29
N ARG A 21 -9.37 1.23 8.47
CA ARG A 21 -9.86 2.62 8.59
C ARG A 21 -8.93 3.63 7.93
N GLN A 22 -7.62 3.47 8.02
CA GLN A 22 -6.65 4.41 7.46
C GLN A 22 -6.67 4.36 5.93
N TYR A 23 -6.68 3.16 5.35
CA TYR A 23 -6.67 2.97 3.90
C TYR A 23 -8.04 3.23 3.26
N GLN A 24 -9.14 2.89 3.95
CA GLN A 24 -10.49 3.23 3.50
C GLN A 24 -10.69 4.76 3.45
N ARG A 25 -10.15 5.50 4.44
CA ARG A 25 -10.12 6.98 4.39
C ARG A 25 -9.35 7.54 3.19
N ARG A 26 -8.37 6.79 2.68
CA ARG A 26 -7.60 7.14 1.47
C ARG A 26 -8.27 6.66 0.18
N GLY A 27 -9.39 5.94 0.26
CA GLY A 27 -10.08 5.36 -0.89
C GLY A 27 -9.36 4.15 -1.50
N VAL A 28 -8.48 3.50 -0.76
CA VAL A 28 -7.70 2.33 -1.22
C VAL A 28 -8.45 1.04 -0.85
N VAL A 29 -8.44 0.06 -1.77
CA VAL A 29 -9.05 -1.25 -1.54
C VAL A 29 -8.20 -2.06 -0.56
N VAL A 30 -8.85 -2.58 0.48
CA VAL A 30 -8.24 -3.44 1.51
C VAL A 30 -9.02 -4.73 1.61
N THR A 31 -8.30 -5.85 1.70
CA THR A 31 -8.85 -7.18 1.94
C THR A 31 -8.14 -7.77 3.17
N ARG A 32 -8.89 -8.20 4.19
CA ARG A 32 -8.34 -8.99 5.29
C ARG A 32 -8.60 -10.49 5.09
N SER A 33 -7.62 -11.31 5.45
CA SER A 33 -7.72 -12.77 5.52
C SER A 33 -7.31 -13.22 6.92
N LEU A 34 -8.04 -14.18 7.49
CA LEU A 34 -7.63 -14.82 8.73
C LEU A 34 -6.52 -15.82 8.42
N ASN A 35 -5.47 -15.84 9.24
CA ASN A 35 -4.36 -16.78 9.08
C ASN A 35 -4.71 -18.17 9.64
N PRO A 36 -4.00 -19.23 9.20
CA PRO A 36 -4.20 -20.59 9.70
C PRO A 36 -3.95 -20.74 11.22
N ASP A 37 -3.25 -19.78 11.83
CA ASP A 37 -3.05 -19.73 13.28
C ASP A 37 -4.29 -19.24 14.05
N TYR A 38 -5.38 -18.86 13.36
CA TYR A 38 -6.67 -18.34 13.88
C TYR A 38 -6.60 -17.14 14.83
N VAL A 39 -5.40 -16.67 15.17
CA VAL A 39 -5.13 -15.55 16.08
C VAL A 39 -4.74 -14.30 15.30
N THR A 40 -4.05 -14.47 14.17
CA THR A 40 -3.49 -13.37 13.40
C THR A 40 -4.23 -13.13 12.10
N TRP A 41 -4.14 -11.89 11.61
CA TRP A 41 -4.75 -11.44 10.37
C TRP A 41 -3.67 -11.10 9.35
N THR A 42 -3.91 -11.44 8.09
CA THR A 42 -3.16 -10.91 6.95
C THR A 42 -3.99 -9.85 6.25
N VAL A 43 -3.49 -8.61 6.22
CA VAL A 43 -4.15 -7.49 5.56
C VAL A 43 -3.47 -7.23 4.22
N SER A 44 -4.22 -7.32 3.14
CA SER A 44 -3.76 -7.09 1.77
C SER A 44 -4.33 -5.76 1.28
N VAL A 45 -3.46 -4.86 0.84
CA VAL A 45 -3.82 -3.51 0.39
C VAL A 45 -3.41 -3.35 -1.07
N GLU A 46 -4.32 -2.85 -1.91
CA GLU A 46 -4.00 -2.56 -3.31
C GLU A 46 -3.01 -1.39 -3.38
N ARG A 47 -1.83 -1.60 -3.99
CA ARG A 47 -0.91 -0.49 -4.27
C ARG A 47 -1.49 0.31 -5.42
N GLN A 48 -1.67 1.61 -5.18
CA GLN A 48 -1.94 2.54 -6.25
C GLN A 48 -0.64 2.78 -7.02
N GLU A 49 -0.46 2.01 -8.09
CA GLU A 49 0.65 2.21 -9.01
C GLU A 49 0.48 3.56 -9.71
N VAL A 50 1.36 4.51 -9.41
CA VAL A 50 1.48 5.73 -10.20
C VAL A 50 2.12 5.32 -11.53
N LYS A 51 1.27 5.00 -12.52
CA LYS A 51 1.68 4.50 -13.84
C LYS A 51 2.69 5.41 -14.54
N HIS A 52 2.58 6.71 -14.32
CA HIS A 52 3.51 7.71 -14.82
C HIS A 52 3.82 8.72 -13.73
N LEU A 53 5.07 8.71 -13.26
CA LEU A 53 5.60 9.87 -12.57
C LEU A 53 5.63 11.02 -13.56
N VAL A 54 5.11 12.18 -13.16
CA VAL A 54 5.19 13.39 -13.98
C VAL A 54 6.67 13.67 -14.20
N PRO A 55 7.13 13.88 -15.45
CA PRO A 55 8.55 14.12 -15.70
C PRO A 55 9.04 15.29 -14.84
N THR A 56 10.15 15.10 -14.13
CA THR A 56 10.73 16.16 -13.31
C THR A 56 10.97 17.40 -14.17
N PRO A 57 10.41 18.57 -13.79
CA PRO A 57 10.57 19.81 -14.53
C PRO A 57 12.05 20.14 -14.73
N ARG A 58 12.39 20.77 -15.86
CA ARG A 58 13.79 21.12 -16.21
C ARG A 58 14.47 22.01 -15.16
N THR A 59 13.70 22.80 -14.41
CA THR A 59 14.19 23.66 -13.32
C THR A 59 14.80 22.88 -12.16
N PHE A 60 14.35 21.65 -11.92
CA PHE A 60 14.84 20.80 -10.83
C PHE A 60 15.93 19.81 -11.28
N ARG A 61 16.32 19.81 -12.56
CA ARG A 61 17.39 18.93 -13.06
C ARG A 61 18.75 19.59 -12.83
N GLN A 62 19.52 19.02 -11.92
CA GLN A 62 20.91 19.44 -11.70
C GLN A 62 21.77 19.03 -12.90
N LYS A 63 22.55 19.97 -13.44
CA LYS A 63 23.49 19.73 -14.57
C LYS A 63 24.84 19.14 -14.15
N VAL A 64 25.05 18.93 -12.84
CA VAL A 64 26.35 18.56 -12.27
C VAL A 64 26.76 17.12 -12.58
N TRP A 65 25.80 16.24 -12.89
CA TRP A 65 26.04 14.83 -13.21
C TRP A 65 25.59 14.48 -14.63
N GLY A 66 26.13 15.21 -15.62
CA GLY A 66 26.00 14.89 -17.04
C GLY A 66 27.19 14.09 -17.55
#